data_AF-M4SXP9-F1
#
_entry.id   AF-M4SXP9-F1
#
_cell.length_a   1.000
_cell.length_b   1.000
_cell.length_c   1.000
_cell.angle_alpha   90.00
_cell.angle_beta   90.00
_cell.angle_gamma   90.00
#
_symmetry.space_group_name_H-M   'P 1'
#
loop_
_entity.id
_entity.type
_entity.pdbx_description
1 polymer ?
#
loop_
_entity_poly.entity_id
_entity_poly.type
_entity_poly.pdbx_seq_one_letter_code
_entity_poly.pdbx_strand_id
1 'polypeptide(L)'
;MALAKITEVPEASDDAKKAAQSAEHISLILSEYKTITKLTDSVGENAGPRPEDSKLAQACQGQNRQKCDAAAAYLKKLPETEKLKLKHAAEDVHGLKVKLNHTLTQMKAAAKLIIPTDTSKGSKIKGHLTQAIYGETTEPTVVKLKGTGSSREAHCGKGGTTAGTSAKLSIVATLTCLCASDSSSGATNKARFKDETGAQAFGT
;
A
#
# COMPACT_ATOMS: atom_id res chain seq x y z
N MET A 1 27.74 -41.67 -12.35
CA MET A 1 28.17 -40.35 -11.85
C MET A 1 26.97 -39.69 -11.20
N ALA A 2 27.03 -39.51 -9.88
CA ALA A 2 26.12 -38.65 -9.12
C ALA A 2 26.76 -37.27 -8.99
N LEU A 3 25.95 -36.20 -9.02
CA LEU A 3 26.14 -34.80 -8.56
C LEU A 3 25.11 -33.93 -9.32
N ALA A 4 24.28 -33.08 -8.74
CA ALA A 4 24.05 -32.69 -7.35
C ALA A 4 22.58 -32.25 -7.20
N LYS A 5 22.00 -32.43 -6.00
CA LYS A 5 20.76 -31.79 -5.59
C LYS A 5 20.84 -30.30 -5.92
N ILE A 6 19.89 -29.79 -6.71
CA ILE A 6 19.69 -28.35 -6.88
C ILE A 6 19.08 -27.87 -5.56
N THR A 7 19.95 -27.44 -4.67
CA THR A 7 19.59 -26.77 -3.41
C THR A 7 19.38 -25.29 -3.71
N GLU A 8 18.25 -24.78 -3.23
CA GLU A 8 17.90 -23.37 -2.98
C GLU A 8 17.50 -22.48 -4.17
N VAL A 9 16.18 -22.23 -4.19
CA VAL A 9 15.40 -21.37 -5.08
C VAL A 9 15.61 -19.90 -4.66
N PRO A 10 15.75 -18.90 -5.55
CA PRO A 10 15.91 -17.52 -5.13
C PRO A 10 14.60 -17.01 -4.54
N GLU A 11 14.58 -16.84 -3.22
CA GLU A 11 13.46 -16.26 -2.49
C GLU A 11 13.27 -14.77 -2.85
N ALA A 12 12.06 -14.23 -2.65
CA ALA A 12 11.83 -12.79 -2.73
C ALA A 12 12.81 -12.04 -1.82
N SER A 13 13.27 -10.85 -2.24
CA SER A 13 14.16 -10.03 -1.41
C SER A 13 13.52 -9.72 -0.05
N ASP A 14 14.35 -9.58 0.98
CA ASP A 14 13.86 -9.29 2.33
C ASP A 14 13.02 -8.02 2.40
N ASP A 15 13.34 -7.03 1.58
CA ASP A 15 12.56 -5.80 1.47
C ASP A 15 11.18 -6.03 0.86
N ALA A 16 11.07 -6.89 -0.16
CA ALA A 16 9.78 -7.27 -0.74
C ALA A 16 8.92 -8.05 0.26
N LYS A 17 9.54 -8.97 1.02
CA LYS A 17 8.88 -9.70 2.11
C LYS A 17 8.36 -8.75 3.20
N LYS A 18 9.18 -7.81 3.66
CA LYS A 18 8.80 -6.78 4.65
C LYS A 18 7.69 -5.85 4.15
N ALA A 19 7.75 -5.45 2.88
CA ALA A 19 6.73 -4.60 2.26
C ALA A 19 5.37 -5.32 2.17
N ALA A 20 5.35 -6.60 1.77
CA ALA A 20 4.13 -7.39 1.74
C ALA A 20 3.56 -7.67 3.13
N GLN A 21 4.42 -7.94 4.12
CA GLN A 21 4.00 -8.10 5.51
C GLN A 21 3.37 -6.81 6.05
N SER A 22 3.98 -5.66 5.79
CA SER A 22 3.41 -4.35 6.14
C SER A 22 2.08 -4.12 5.43
N ALA A 23 1.97 -4.50 4.15
CA ALA A 23 0.73 -4.37 3.39
C ALA A 23 -0.39 -5.27 3.95
N GLU A 24 -0.06 -6.45 4.46
CA GLU A 24 -1.01 -7.33 5.15
C GLU A 24 -1.53 -6.72 6.45
N HIS A 25 -0.63 -6.17 7.29
CA HIS A 25 -1.02 -5.47 8.50
C HIS A 25 -1.92 -4.26 8.20
N ILE A 26 -1.54 -3.41 7.25
CA ILE A 26 -2.32 -2.22 6.89
C ILE A 26 -3.70 -2.62 6.34
N SER A 27 -3.78 -3.67 5.51
CA SER A 27 -5.06 -4.12 4.95
C SER A 27 -6.03 -4.61 6.04
N LEU A 28 -5.51 -5.33 7.04
CA LEU A 28 -6.29 -5.74 8.21
C LEU A 28 -6.70 -4.51 9.05
N ILE A 29 -5.80 -3.55 9.28
CA ILE A 29 -6.10 -2.30 10.01
C ILE A 29 -7.20 -1.51 9.31
N LEU A 30 -7.14 -1.32 7.99
CA LEU A 30 -8.17 -0.59 7.26
C LEU A 30 -9.53 -1.31 7.29
N SER A 31 -9.51 -2.64 7.32
CA SER A 31 -10.73 -3.45 7.32
C SER A 31 -11.39 -3.47 8.70
N GLU A 32 -10.60 -3.64 9.76
CA GLU A 32 -11.05 -3.91 11.14
C GLU A 32 -10.52 -2.90 12.15
N TYR A 33 -10.40 -1.62 11.76
CA TYR A 33 -9.72 -0.57 12.53
C TYR A 33 -10.12 -0.50 14.00
N LYS A 34 -11.43 -0.57 14.29
CA LYS A 34 -11.95 -0.52 15.67
C LYS A 34 -11.51 -1.72 16.49
N THR A 35 -11.52 -2.92 15.90
CA THR A 35 -11.10 -4.17 16.55
C THR A 35 -9.60 -4.16 16.80
N ILE A 36 -8.81 -3.76 15.80
CA ILE A 36 -7.35 -3.76 15.91
C ILE A 36 -6.84 -2.67 16.85
N THR A 37 -7.47 -1.50 16.88
CA THR A 37 -7.15 -0.46 17.86
C THR A 37 -7.40 -0.94 19.29
N LYS A 38 -8.49 -1.66 19.56
CA LYS A 38 -8.71 -2.24 20.90
C LYS A 38 -7.64 -3.27 21.28
N LEU A 39 -7.10 -4.00 20.30
CA LEU A 39 -6.06 -5.00 20.53
C LEU A 39 -4.70 -4.38 20.86
N THR A 40 -4.46 -3.08 20.59
CA THR A 40 -3.17 -2.45 20.88
C THR A 40 -2.84 -2.43 22.37
N ASP A 41 -3.86 -2.44 23.22
CA ASP A 41 -3.70 -2.46 24.68
C ASP A 41 -3.22 -3.82 25.19
N SER A 42 -3.49 -4.88 24.43
CA SER A 42 -3.16 -6.28 24.79
C SER A 42 -1.90 -6.81 24.11
N VAL A 43 -1.07 -5.96 23.50
CA VAL A 43 0.17 -6.36 22.80
C VAL A 43 1.39 -5.54 23.26
N GLY A 44 2.56 -6.18 23.34
CA GLY A 44 3.84 -5.56 23.73
C GLY A 44 4.24 -5.80 25.20
N GLU A 45 5.32 -5.15 25.64
CA GLU A 45 5.95 -5.39 26.97
C GLU A 45 5.07 -5.03 28.17
N ASN A 46 4.02 -4.22 27.98
CA ASN A 46 3.05 -3.85 29.01
C ASN A 46 1.62 -4.21 28.58
N ALA A 47 1.45 -5.39 27.98
CA ALA A 47 0.16 -5.86 27.51
C ALA A 47 -0.83 -6.07 28.66
N GLY A 48 -2.00 -5.43 28.54
CA GLY A 48 -3.16 -5.75 29.36
C GLY A 48 -3.78 -7.11 28.97
N PRO A 49 -4.80 -7.57 29.71
CA PRO A 49 -5.46 -8.83 29.43
C PRO A 49 -6.00 -8.88 28.00
N ARG A 50 -5.84 -10.04 27.35
CA ARG A 50 -6.29 -10.23 25.97
C ARG A 50 -7.82 -10.35 25.95
N PRO A 51 -8.54 -9.58 25.10
CA PRO A 51 -9.99 -9.73 24.97
C PRO A 51 -10.36 -11.10 24.39
N GLU A 52 -11.46 -11.65 24.85
CA GLU A 52 -12.02 -12.92 24.35
C GLU A 52 -12.36 -12.82 22.86
N ASP A 53 -12.21 -13.94 22.14
CA ASP A 53 -12.47 -14.00 20.70
C ASP A 53 -13.89 -13.58 20.33
N SER A 54 -14.90 -13.97 21.12
CA SER A 54 -16.31 -13.60 20.91
C SER A 54 -16.56 -12.09 20.89
N LYS A 55 -15.63 -11.28 21.43
CA LYS A 55 -15.72 -9.82 21.49
C LYS A 55 -15.01 -9.13 20.33
N LEU A 56 -14.36 -9.90 19.45
CA LEU A 56 -13.68 -9.39 18.26
C LEU A 56 -14.56 -9.50 17.02
N ALA A 57 -14.22 -8.72 15.99
CA ALA A 57 -14.75 -8.96 14.66
C ALA A 57 -14.36 -10.35 14.15
N GLN A 58 -15.23 -10.96 13.35
CA GLN A 58 -15.07 -12.32 12.82
C GLN A 58 -13.73 -12.52 12.08
N ALA A 59 -13.25 -11.48 11.39
CA ALA A 59 -11.96 -11.50 10.71
C ALA A 59 -10.75 -11.63 11.65
N CYS A 60 -10.92 -11.39 12.95
CA CYS A 60 -9.89 -11.48 13.99
C CYS A 60 -10.11 -12.62 15.00
N GLN A 61 -11.04 -13.54 14.73
CA GLN A 61 -11.32 -14.68 15.60
C GLN A 61 -10.55 -15.93 15.17
N GLY A 62 -10.37 -16.87 16.10
CA GLY A 62 -9.84 -18.20 15.84
C GLY A 62 -8.45 -18.15 15.20
N GLN A 63 -8.29 -18.83 14.07
CA GLN A 63 -7.00 -18.94 13.38
C GLN A 63 -6.45 -17.60 12.86
N ASN A 64 -7.29 -16.57 12.71
CA ASN A 64 -6.85 -15.23 12.29
C ASN A 64 -6.47 -14.33 13.47
N ARG A 65 -6.68 -14.77 14.71
CA ARG A 65 -6.42 -13.97 15.92
C ARG A 65 -4.99 -13.44 15.94
N GLN A 66 -4.02 -14.33 15.75
CA GLN A 66 -2.60 -13.99 15.75
C GLN A 66 -2.22 -12.95 14.67
N LYS A 67 -2.89 -12.97 13.51
CA LYS A 67 -2.67 -11.96 12.46
C LYS A 67 -3.16 -10.58 12.90
N CYS A 68 -4.30 -10.52 13.58
CA CYS A 68 -4.82 -9.27 14.14
C CYS A 68 -3.99 -8.74 15.31
N ASP A 69 -3.44 -9.62 16.16
CA ASP A 69 -2.51 -9.17 17.21
C ASP A 69 -1.19 -8.65 16.62
N ALA A 70 -0.69 -9.28 15.54
CA ALA A 70 0.49 -8.76 14.82
C ALA A 70 0.22 -7.41 14.16
N ALA A 71 -0.96 -7.23 13.55
CA ALA A 71 -1.39 -5.95 13.01
C ALA A 71 -1.60 -4.88 14.11
N ALA A 72 -2.08 -5.27 15.30
CA ALA A 72 -2.18 -4.38 16.46
C ALA A 72 -0.79 -3.97 16.97
N ALA A 73 0.15 -4.90 17.05
CA ALA A 73 1.53 -4.60 17.44
C ALA A 73 2.22 -3.67 16.42
N TYR A 74 1.95 -3.87 15.12
CA TYR A 74 2.37 -2.97 14.07
C TYR A 74 1.76 -1.57 14.25
N LEU A 75 0.45 -1.48 14.41
CA LEU A 75 -0.27 -0.21 14.61
C LEU A 75 0.27 0.55 15.84
N LYS A 76 0.52 -0.14 16.96
CA LYS A 76 1.03 0.44 18.20
C LYS A 76 2.37 1.15 18.02
N LYS A 77 3.25 0.58 17.18
CA LYS A 77 4.60 1.09 16.90
C LYS A 77 4.63 2.28 15.94
N LEU A 78 3.55 2.55 15.23
CA LEU A 78 3.49 3.68 14.30
C LEU A 78 3.49 5.03 15.03
N PRO A 79 4.06 6.08 14.42
CA PRO A 79 3.86 7.45 14.89
C PRO A 79 2.36 7.82 14.92
N GLU A 80 1.96 8.70 15.83
CA GLU A 80 0.56 9.14 15.96
C GLU A 80 -0.01 9.74 14.67
N THR A 81 0.81 10.45 13.91
CA THR A 81 0.43 10.99 12.60
C THR A 81 0.02 9.90 11.61
N GLU A 82 0.72 8.77 11.60
CA GLU A 82 0.40 7.63 10.73
C GLU A 82 -0.82 6.85 11.22
N LYS A 83 -0.98 6.71 12.55
CA LYS A 83 -2.21 6.15 13.14
C LYS A 83 -3.45 6.97 12.76
N LEU A 84 -3.35 8.29 12.76
CA LEU A 84 -4.44 9.19 12.37
C LEU A 84 -4.79 9.05 10.88
N LYS A 85 -3.79 8.94 10.00
CA LYS A 85 -4.01 8.67 8.56
C LYS A 85 -4.73 7.34 8.34
N LEU A 86 -4.33 6.29 9.06
CA LEU A 86 -4.98 4.97 8.98
C LEU A 86 -6.42 5.02 9.51
N LYS A 87 -6.68 5.76 10.59
CA LYS A 87 -8.03 6.01 11.09
C LYS A 87 -8.91 6.66 10.02
N HIS A 88 -8.45 7.77 9.45
CA HIS A 88 -9.21 8.51 8.44
C HIS A 88 -9.46 7.64 7.21
N ALA A 89 -8.45 6.89 6.76
CA ALA A 89 -8.60 5.98 5.63
C ALA A 89 -9.57 4.82 5.90
N ALA A 90 -9.67 4.34 7.14
CA ALA A 90 -10.60 3.28 7.53
C ALA A 90 -12.04 3.79 7.71
N GLU A 91 -12.22 5.03 8.14
CA GLU A 91 -13.51 5.71 8.34
C GLU A 91 -14.05 6.38 7.06
N ASP A 92 -13.21 6.52 6.03
CA ASP A 92 -13.57 7.15 4.76
C ASP A 92 -14.72 6.41 4.05
N VAL A 93 -15.77 7.17 3.76
CA VAL A 93 -16.96 6.72 3.00
C VAL A 93 -16.83 6.95 1.50
N HIS A 94 -15.77 7.66 1.06
CA HIS A 94 -15.56 8.06 -0.33
C HIS A 94 -14.78 7.04 -1.18
N GLY A 95 -14.60 5.82 -0.66
CA GLY A 95 -13.98 4.71 -1.39
C GLY A 95 -12.44 4.71 -1.35
N LEU A 96 -11.81 5.56 -0.53
CA LEU A 96 -10.36 5.52 -0.30
C LEU A 96 -9.92 4.16 0.26
N LYS A 97 -10.69 3.61 1.21
CA LYS A 97 -10.47 2.26 1.76
C LYS A 97 -10.40 1.19 0.66
N VAL A 98 -11.30 1.25 -0.33
CA VAL A 98 -11.34 0.29 -1.45
C VAL A 98 -10.09 0.42 -2.31
N LYS A 99 -9.70 1.65 -2.67
CA LYS A 99 -8.49 1.91 -3.47
C LYS A 99 -7.23 1.46 -2.75
N LEU A 100 -7.11 1.76 -1.45
CA LEU A 100 -5.97 1.32 -0.64
C LEU A 100 -5.92 -0.21 -0.54
N ASN A 101 -7.04 -0.88 -0.27
CA ASN A 101 -7.07 -2.34 -0.23
C ASN A 101 -6.73 -2.99 -1.58
N HIS A 102 -7.09 -2.36 -2.70
CA HIS A 102 -6.66 -2.82 -4.03
C HIS A 102 -5.12 -2.76 -4.15
N THR A 103 -4.52 -1.61 -3.85
CA THR A 103 -3.06 -1.45 -3.89
C THR A 103 -2.35 -2.42 -2.95
N LEU A 104 -2.84 -2.57 -1.72
CA LEU A 104 -2.25 -3.49 -0.72
C LEU A 104 -2.36 -4.96 -1.18
N THR A 105 -3.41 -5.32 -1.91
CA THR A 105 -3.55 -6.65 -2.50
C THR A 105 -2.51 -6.88 -3.59
N GLN A 106 -2.26 -5.89 -4.45
CA GLN A 106 -1.20 -5.98 -5.45
C GLN A 106 0.18 -6.09 -4.81
N MET A 107 0.47 -5.34 -3.74
CA MET A 107 1.74 -5.45 -3.00
C MET A 107 1.94 -6.85 -2.40
N LYS A 108 0.90 -7.43 -1.79
CA LYS A 108 0.94 -8.80 -1.26
C LYS A 108 1.16 -9.84 -2.37
N ALA A 109 0.53 -9.65 -3.53
CA ALA A 109 0.71 -10.54 -4.68
C ALA A 109 2.12 -10.45 -5.27
N ALA A 110 2.67 -9.23 -5.35
CA ALA A 110 4.01 -8.98 -5.89
C ALA A 110 5.11 -9.70 -5.10
N ALA A 111 5.00 -9.80 -3.78
CA ALA A 111 5.98 -10.56 -2.98
C ALA A 111 5.92 -12.08 -3.15
N LYS A 112 4.82 -12.61 -3.71
CA LYS A 112 4.70 -14.03 -4.08
C LYS A 112 5.27 -14.32 -5.47
N LEU A 113 5.60 -13.28 -6.23
CA LEU A 113 6.28 -13.46 -7.50
C LEU A 113 7.72 -13.85 -7.20
N ILE A 114 7.99 -15.16 -7.29
CA ILE A 114 9.36 -15.66 -7.47
C ILE A 114 9.88 -14.94 -8.70
N ILE A 115 10.91 -14.10 -8.55
CA ILE A 115 11.66 -13.57 -9.69
C ILE A 115 12.56 -14.72 -10.13
N PRO A 116 12.24 -15.45 -11.21
CA PRO A 116 13.12 -16.50 -11.69
C PRO A 116 14.39 -15.79 -12.16
N THR A 117 15.55 -16.27 -11.72
CA THR A 117 16.86 -15.91 -12.30
C THR A 117 16.95 -16.28 -13.79
N ASP A 118 15.96 -17.01 -14.30
CA ASP A 118 15.69 -17.26 -15.70
C ASP A 118 15.36 -15.93 -16.42
N THR A 119 16.34 -15.38 -17.14
CA THR A 119 16.33 -14.03 -17.74
C THR A 119 15.12 -13.74 -18.62
N SER A 120 14.52 -14.77 -19.22
CA SER A 120 13.32 -14.66 -20.06
C SER A 120 12.03 -14.43 -19.26
N LYS A 121 11.88 -15.06 -18.09
CA LYS A 121 10.69 -14.92 -17.21
C LYS A 121 10.85 -13.76 -16.24
N GLY A 122 12.08 -13.51 -15.77
CA GLY A 122 12.44 -12.31 -15.01
C GLY A 122 12.13 -11.03 -15.78
N SER A 123 12.37 -11.00 -17.10
CA SER A 123 12.01 -9.87 -17.96
C SER A 123 10.49 -9.65 -18.06
N LYS A 124 9.68 -10.72 -18.15
CA LYS A 124 8.21 -10.61 -18.18
C LYS A 124 7.64 -10.13 -16.85
N ILE A 125 8.14 -10.65 -15.73
CA ILE A 125 7.71 -10.23 -14.39
C ILE A 125 8.14 -8.79 -14.12
N LYS A 126 9.37 -8.41 -14.49
CA LYS A 126 9.82 -7.03 -14.48
C LYS A 126 8.86 -6.16 -15.31
N GLY A 127 8.52 -6.57 -16.53
CA GLY A 127 7.55 -5.87 -17.37
C GLY A 127 6.18 -5.70 -16.72
N HIS A 128 5.64 -6.72 -16.05
CA HIS A 128 4.37 -6.62 -15.33
C HIS A 128 4.44 -5.70 -14.10
N LEU A 129 5.53 -5.77 -13.34
CA LEU A 129 5.75 -4.88 -12.20
C LEU A 129 5.94 -3.44 -12.66
N THR A 130 6.72 -3.22 -13.72
CA THR A 130 6.89 -1.91 -14.34
C THR A 130 5.56 -1.37 -14.86
N GLN A 131 4.73 -2.21 -15.48
CA GLN A 131 3.39 -1.82 -15.93
C GLN A 131 2.47 -1.46 -14.75
N ALA A 132 2.51 -2.21 -13.65
CA ALA A 132 1.70 -1.91 -12.47
C ALA A 132 2.17 -0.63 -11.76
N ILE A 133 3.48 -0.45 -11.63
CA ILE A 133 4.10 0.67 -10.91
C ILE A 133 3.94 1.97 -11.72
N TYR A 134 4.31 1.95 -13.01
CA TYR A 134 4.41 3.15 -13.83
C TYR A 134 3.26 3.31 -14.84
N GLY A 135 2.51 2.24 -15.13
CA GLY A 135 1.53 2.24 -16.22
C GLY A 135 2.17 2.00 -17.59
N GLU A 136 3.44 1.61 -17.63
CA GLU A 136 4.25 1.43 -18.84
C GLU A 136 5.00 0.10 -18.82
N THR A 137 5.25 -0.47 -19.99
CA THR A 137 5.98 -1.74 -20.12
C THR A 137 7.48 -1.62 -19.83
N THR A 138 7.98 -0.39 -19.70
CA THR A 138 9.38 -0.03 -19.41
C THR A 138 9.43 1.06 -18.34
N GLU A 139 10.48 1.05 -17.53
CA GLU A 139 10.64 2.03 -16.46
C GLU A 139 10.91 3.41 -17.08
N PRO A 140 10.04 4.39 -16.87
CA PRO A 140 10.21 5.71 -17.47
C PRO A 140 11.28 6.49 -16.71
N THR A 141 12.13 7.21 -17.45
CA THR A 141 13.12 8.15 -16.88
C THR A 141 12.45 9.31 -16.13
N VAL A 142 11.20 9.63 -16.48
CA VAL A 142 10.38 10.64 -15.81
C VAL A 142 8.97 10.09 -15.65
N VAL A 143 8.50 10.06 -14.41
CA VAL A 143 7.12 9.71 -14.06
C VAL A 143 6.16 10.77 -14.63
N LYS A 144 5.16 10.34 -15.40
CA LYS A 144 4.10 11.22 -15.93
C LYS A 144 2.71 10.67 -15.63
N LEU A 145 1.75 11.56 -15.44
CA LEU A 145 0.33 11.22 -15.39
C LEU A 145 -0.17 10.96 -16.82
N LYS A 146 -0.72 9.77 -17.08
CA LYS A 146 -1.04 9.29 -18.44
C LYS A 146 -2.51 9.41 -18.85
N GLY A 147 -3.39 9.75 -17.92
CA GLY A 147 -4.81 9.98 -18.19
C GLY A 147 -5.05 11.30 -18.93
N THR A 148 -6.24 11.46 -19.50
CA THR A 148 -6.64 12.71 -20.17
C THR A 148 -7.01 13.80 -19.16
N GLY A 149 -6.58 15.03 -19.40
CA GLY A 149 -6.89 16.18 -18.55
C GLY A 149 -5.76 17.20 -18.50
N SER A 150 -6.07 18.41 -18.04
CA SER A 150 -5.10 19.49 -17.81
C SER A 150 -5.12 20.00 -16.36
N SER A 151 -5.86 19.32 -15.48
CA SER A 151 -5.97 19.68 -14.06
C SER A 151 -5.75 18.48 -13.15
N ARG A 152 -5.40 18.77 -11.90
CA ARG A 152 -5.25 17.77 -10.84
C ARG A 152 -6.55 16.99 -10.66
N GLU A 153 -7.70 17.65 -10.68
CA GLU A 153 -9.01 16.99 -10.59
C GLU A 153 -9.28 16.07 -11.77
N ALA A 154 -8.88 16.44 -12.99
CA ALA A 154 -9.06 15.57 -14.15
C ALA A 154 -8.22 14.29 -14.03
N HIS A 155 -6.96 14.42 -13.61
CA HIS A 155 -6.06 13.26 -13.45
C HIS A 155 -6.34 12.43 -12.18
N CYS A 156 -6.67 13.09 -11.07
CA CYS A 156 -6.75 12.51 -9.73
C CYS A 156 -8.17 12.30 -9.21
N GLY A 157 -9.15 12.97 -9.81
CA GLY A 157 -10.55 12.94 -9.40
C GLY A 157 -10.85 13.87 -8.24
N LYS A 158 -12.14 13.93 -7.87
CA LYS A 158 -12.66 14.71 -6.73
C LYS A 158 -13.19 13.79 -5.64
N GLY A 159 -12.29 13.15 -4.87
CA GLY A 159 -12.60 12.54 -3.58
C GLY A 159 -13.90 11.74 -3.45
N GLY A 160 -14.32 11.01 -4.49
CA GLY A 160 -15.52 10.16 -4.48
C GLY A 160 -16.59 10.47 -5.53
N THR A 161 -16.70 11.69 -6.05
CA THR A 161 -17.77 12.05 -7.01
C THR A 161 -17.35 11.89 -8.47
N THR A 162 -16.05 11.97 -8.75
CA THR A 162 -15.50 11.86 -10.10
C THR A 162 -14.19 11.10 -10.04
N ALA A 163 -14.10 10.00 -10.80
CA ALA A 163 -12.87 9.23 -10.92
C ALA A 163 -11.85 9.98 -11.76
N GLY A 164 -10.61 10.08 -11.27
CA GLY A 164 -9.49 10.61 -12.03
C GLY A 164 -9.08 9.68 -13.16
N THR A 165 -8.66 10.25 -14.28
CA THR A 165 -8.28 9.50 -15.47
C THR A 165 -6.91 8.84 -15.34
N SER A 166 -5.98 9.43 -14.56
CA SER A 166 -4.63 8.90 -14.32
C SER A 166 -4.52 8.04 -13.07
N ALA A 167 -5.18 8.43 -11.98
CA ALA A 167 -5.05 7.75 -10.68
C ALA A 167 -5.45 6.26 -10.70
N LYS A 168 -6.15 5.80 -11.74
CA LYS A 168 -6.52 4.39 -11.93
C LYS A 168 -5.51 3.57 -12.74
N LEU A 169 -4.52 4.21 -13.37
CA LEU A 169 -3.67 3.58 -14.37
C LEU A 169 -2.39 2.98 -13.78
N SER A 170 -1.90 3.51 -12.65
CA SER A 170 -0.68 3.00 -12.02
C SER A 170 -0.57 3.39 -10.54
N ILE A 171 0.28 2.65 -9.82
CA ILE A 171 0.57 2.93 -8.41
C ILE A 171 1.23 4.30 -8.28
N VAL A 172 2.18 4.63 -9.15
CA VAL A 172 2.86 5.92 -9.13
C VAL A 172 1.89 7.06 -9.44
N ALA A 173 0.97 6.92 -10.40
CA ALA A 173 -0.05 7.95 -10.64
C ALA A 173 -0.97 8.14 -9.43
N THR A 174 -1.32 7.06 -8.73
CA THR A 174 -2.08 7.12 -7.48
C THR A 174 -1.31 7.88 -6.39
N LEU A 175 -0.03 7.57 -6.22
CA LEU A 175 0.83 8.24 -5.24
C LEU A 175 1.04 9.71 -5.59
N THR A 176 1.29 10.05 -6.86
CA THR A 176 1.37 11.43 -7.34
C THR A 176 0.08 12.19 -6.99
N CYS A 177 -1.07 11.58 -7.24
CA CYS A 177 -2.36 12.20 -6.90
C CYS A 177 -2.57 12.41 -5.40
N LEU A 178 -2.02 11.56 -4.53
CA LEU A 178 -2.17 11.67 -3.08
C LEU A 178 -1.11 12.55 -2.44
N CYS A 179 0.11 12.53 -2.97
CA CYS A 179 1.30 13.04 -2.31
C CYS A 179 1.88 14.29 -2.97
N ALA A 180 1.66 14.49 -4.27
CA ALA A 180 2.35 15.57 -4.97
C ALA A 180 1.71 16.93 -4.74
N SER A 181 2.58 17.93 -4.59
CA SER A 181 2.24 19.35 -4.75
C SER A 181 2.03 19.66 -6.22
N ASP A 182 1.12 20.60 -6.50
CA ASP A 182 1.00 21.15 -7.85
C ASP A 182 2.03 22.25 -8.10
N SER A 183 2.16 22.66 -9.36
CA SER A 183 3.04 23.75 -9.79
C SER A 183 2.40 25.13 -9.65
N SER A 184 1.15 25.22 -9.20
CA SER A 184 0.51 26.51 -8.96
C SER A 184 1.00 27.09 -7.64
N SER A 185 1.37 28.36 -7.67
CA SER A 185 1.80 29.13 -6.51
C SER A 185 0.73 29.12 -5.41
N GLY A 186 0.89 28.24 -4.41
CA GLY A 186 0.09 28.25 -3.18
C GLY A 186 -0.42 26.90 -2.67
N ALA A 187 -0.39 25.81 -3.43
CA ALA A 187 -0.93 24.52 -2.99
C ALA A 187 0.18 23.50 -2.73
N THR A 188 0.73 23.58 -1.52
CA THR A 188 1.80 22.71 -1.06
C THR A 188 1.24 21.47 -0.35
N ASN A 189 1.29 20.33 -1.01
CA ASN A 189 0.73 19.10 -0.49
C ASN A 189 1.71 18.42 0.47
N LYS A 190 1.56 18.69 1.77
CA LYS A 190 2.29 18.00 2.85
C LYS A 190 1.53 16.80 3.43
N ALA A 191 0.46 16.33 2.78
CA ALA A 191 -0.41 15.30 3.35
C ALA A 191 0.34 13.98 3.64
N ARG A 192 1.48 13.77 2.98
CA ARG A 192 2.21 12.50 3.01
C ARG A 192 3.67 12.62 3.48
N PHE A 193 4.25 13.82 3.44
CA PHE A 193 5.65 14.07 3.79
C PHE A 193 5.79 15.34 4.64
N LYS A 194 6.84 15.42 5.47
CA LYS A 194 7.15 16.59 6.32
C LYS A 194 7.45 17.82 5.47
N ASP A 195 8.14 17.59 4.36
CA ASP A 195 8.49 18.59 3.37
C ASP A 195 7.67 18.37 2.10
N GLU A 196 7.51 19.44 1.33
CA GLU A 196 6.75 19.43 0.09
C GLU A 196 7.52 18.61 -0.95
N THR A 197 6.83 17.72 -1.65
CA THR A 197 7.45 17.05 -2.79
C THR A 197 7.65 18.06 -3.92
N GLY A 198 8.64 17.82 -4.79
CA GLY A 198 8.79 18.60 -6.02
C GLY A 198 7.47 18.70 -6.81
N ALA A 199 7.24 19.87 -7.42
CA ALA A 199 6.01 20.17 -8.14
C ALA A 199 5.77 19.16 -9.28
N GLN A 200 4.54 18.66 -9.35
CA GLN A 200 4.09 17.83 -10.46
C GLN A 200 3.23 18.67 -11.40
N ALA A 201 3.55 18.59 -12.70
CA ALA A 201 2.72 19.18 -13.73
C ALA A 201 1.46 18.32 -13.91
N PHE A 202 0.31 18.83 -13.47
CA PHE A 202 -1.00 18.21 -13.68
C PHE A 202 -1.69 18.72 -14.96
N GLY A 203 -0.98 19.54 -15.74
CA GLY A 203 -1.40 20.03 -17.05
C GLY A 203 -0.18 20.47 -17.84
N THR A 204 -0.34 20.51 -19.15
CA THR A 204 0.40 21.43 -20.04
C THR A 204 -0.32 22.76 -20.06
#